data_AF-A0A842Q386-F1
#
_entry.id   AF-A0A842Q386-F1
#
_cell.length_a   1.000
_cell.length_b   1.000
_cell.length_c   1.000
_cell.angle_alpha   90.00
_cell.angle_beta   90.00
_cell.angle_gamma   90.00
#
_symmetry.space_group_name_H-M   'P 1'
#
loop_
_entity.id
_entity.type
_entity.pdbx_description
1 polymer ?
#
loop_
_entity_poly.entity_id
_entity_poly.type
_entity_poly.pdbx_seq_one_letter_code
_entity_poly.pdbx_strand_id
1 'polypeptide(L)' 'MVITYDGRPVYVVAVMEFRDDKVAHETHYYADPFEPPEWRSQWVEIIQ' A
#
# COMPACT_ATOMS: atom_id res chain seq x y z
N MET A 1 1.16 3.59 -3.51
CA MET A 1 0.42 3.62 -4.80
C MET A 1 -0.87 2.83 -4.64
N VAL A 2 -1.91 3.10 -5.44
CA VAL A 2 -3.12 2.26 -5.52
C VAL A 2 -3.27 1.79 -6.98
N ILE A 3 -3.44 0.49 -7.20
CA ILE A 3 -3.74 -0.11 -8.50
C ILE A 3 -5.15 -0.70 -8.46
N THR A 4 -5.90 -0.62 -9.55
CA THR A 4 -7.24 -1.21 -9.66
C THR A 4 -7.22 -2.42 -10.60
N TYR A 5 -7.59 -3.60 -10.10
CA TYR A 5 -7.76 -4.83 -10.87
C TYR A 5 -9.23 -5.26 -10.82
N ASP A 6 -9.88 -5.42 -11.97
CA ASP A 6 -11.30 -5.83 -12.07
C ASP A 6 -12.24 -5.01 -11.16
N GLY A 7 -11.95 -3.72 -11.01
CA GLY A 7 -12.70 -2.79 -10.15
C GLY A 7 -12.35 -2.85 -8.66
N ARG A 8 -11.40 -3.70 -8.25
CA ARG A 8 -10.93 -3.83 -6.86
C ARG A 8 -9.61 -3.08 -6.65
N PRO A 9 -9.49 -2.19 -5.65
CA PRO A 9 -8.25 -1.50 -5.36
C PRO A 9 -7.27 -2.43 -4.63
N VAL A 10 -5.98 -2.27 -4.91
CA VAL A 10 -4.85 -2.93 -4.26
C VAL A 10 -3.86 -1.84 -3.84
N TYR A 11 -3.51 -1.82 -2.55
CA TYR A 11 -2.50 -0.93 -2.02
C TYR A 11 -1.11 -1.50 -2.33
N VAL A 12 -0.26 -0.68 -2.95
CA VAL A 12 1.09 -1.07 -3.36
C VAL A 12 2.13 -0.23 -2.66
N VAL A 13 3.07 -0.92 -2.03
CA VAL A 13 4.34 -0.37 -1.52
C VAL A 13 5.45 -0.81 -2.45
N ALA A 14 6.16 0.15 -3.04
CA ALA A 14 7.33 -0.10 -3.87
C ALA A 14 8.59 0.35 -3.12
N VAL A 15 9.51 -0.57 -2.90
CA VAL A 15 10.83 -0.30 -2.31
C VAL A 15 11.85 -0.43 -3.43
N MET A 16 12.43 0.70 -3.82
CA MET A 16 13.46 0.79 -4.86
C MET A 16 14.82 1.02 -4.23
N GLU A 17 15.77 0.16 -4.56
CA GLU A 17 17.18 0.29 -4.20
C GLU A 17 17.95 0.80 -5.42
N PHE A 18 18.69 1.89 -5.27
CA PHE A 18 19.44 2.52 -6.35
C PHE A 18 20.95 2.29 -6.23
N ARG A 19 21.62 2.12 -7.37
CA ARG A 19 23.08 2.11 -7.51
C ARG A 19 23.46 2.86 -8.78
N ASP A 20 24.38 3.81 -8.66
CA ASP A 20 24.85 4.65 -9.78
C ASP A 20 23.69 5.32 -10.53
N ASP A 21 22.76 5.94 -9.77
CA ASP A 21 21.55 6.62 -10.24
C ASP A 21 20.56 5.73 -11.03
N LYS A 22 20.71 4.41 -10.95
CA LYS A 22 19.83 3.42 -11.58
C LYS A 22 19.19 2.52 -10.53
N VAL A 23 17.98 2.02 -10.78
CA VAL A 23 17.36 1.00 -9.94
C VAL A 23 18.17 -0.29 -10.06
N ALA A 24 18.71 -0.75 -8.95
CA ALA A 24 19.48 -1.98 -8.83
C ALA A 24 18.62 -3.16 -8.37
N HIS A 25 17.61 -2.89 -7.53
CA HIS A 25 16.65 -3.87 -7.06
C HIS A 25 15.33 -3.17 -6.72
N GLU A 26 14.21 -3.85 -6.94
CA GLU A 26 12.89 -3.35 -6.59
C GLU A 26 12.06 -4.49 -5.99
N THR A 27 11.48 -4.24 -4.82
CA THR A 27 10.52 -5.15 -4.17
C THR A 27 9.17 -4.46 -4.05
N HIS A 28 8.13 -5.13 -4.52
CA HIS A 28 6.75 -4.69 -4.40
C HIS A 28 5.96 -5.55 -3.41
N TYR A 29 5.21 -4.87 -2.53
CA TYR A 29 4.19 -5.49 -1.70
C TYR A 29 2.81 -5.05 -2.18
N TYR A 30 1.92 -6.02 -2.32
CA TYR A 30 0.53 -5.84 -2.75
C TYR A 30 -0.37 -6.30 -1.62
N ALA A 31 -1.26 -5.42 -1.16
CA ALA A 31 -2.18 -5.71 -0.07
C ALA A 31 -3.61 -5.27 -0.43
N ASP A 32 -4.56 -6.16 -0.16
CA ASP A 32 -5.98 -5.84 -0.29
C ASP A 32 -6.41 -4.86 0.82
N PRO A 33 -7.38 -3.98 0.55
CA PRO A 33 -8.03 -3.20 1.60
C PRO A 33 -8.72 -4.14 2.59
N PHE A 34 -8.82 -3.69 3.85
CA PHE A 34 -9.57 -4.38 4.87
C PHE A 34 -10.36 -3.37 5.69
N GLU A 35 -11.55 -3.79 6.16
CA GLU A 35 -12.35 -2.97 7.05
C GLU A 35 -11.66 -2.83 8.41
N PRO A 36 -11.51 -1.61 8.95
CA PRO A 36 -10.89 -1.42 10.25
C PRO A 36 -11.75 -2.11 11.33
N PRO A 37 -11.15 -2.90 12.23
CA PRO A 37 -11.90 -3.50 13.33
C PRO A 37 -12.60 -2.46 14.21
N GLU A 38 -13.86 -2.70 14.58
CA GLU A 38 -14.70 -1.74 15.31
C GLU A 38 -14.11 -1.30 16.65
N TRP A 39 -13.45 -2.23 17.37
CA TRP A 39 -12.93 -2.02 18.73
C TRP A 39 -11.94 -0.84 18.84
N ARG A 40 -11.26 -0.49 17.75
CA ARG A 40 -10.27 0.60 17.73
C ARG A 40 -10.81 1.94 17.21
N SER A 41 -12.11 2.03 16.89
CA SER A 41 -12.73 3.23 16.32
C SER A 41 -12.56 4.48 17.19
N GLN A 42 -12.63 4.33 18.51
CA GLN A 42 -12.47 5.45 19.46
C GLN A 42 -11.05 6.05 19.53
N TRP A 43 -10.03 5.38 18.99
CA TRP A 43 -8.63 5.83 19.05
C TRP A 43 -8.04 6.23 17.70
N VAL A 44 -8.84 6.20 16.62
CA VAL A 44 -8.36 6.54 15.28
C VAL A 44 -9.27 7.54 14.59
N GLU A 45 -8.69 8.35 13.73
CA GLU A 45 -9.43 9.19 12.79
C GLU A 45 -9.42 8.52 11.42
N ILE A 46 -10.57 8.49 10.75
CA ILE A 46 -10.65 8.06 9.35
C ILE A 46 -10.21 9.24 8.50
N ILE A 47 -9.06 9.12 7.86
CA ILE A 47 -8.50 10.14 6.97
C ILE A 47 -8.89 9.78 5.53
N GLN A 48 -9.39 10.77 4.79
CA GLN A 48 -9.76 10.65 3.37
C GLN A 48 -8.63 11.08 2.44
#